data_AF-A0A960V8B8-F1
#
_entry.id   AF-A0A960V8B8-F1
#
_cell.length_a   1.000
_cell.length_b   1.000
_cell.length_c   1.000
_cell.angle_alpha   90.00
_cell.angle_beta   90.00
_cell.angle_gamma   90.00
#
_symmetry.space_group_name_H-M   'P 1'
#
loop_
_entity.id
_entity.type
_entity.pdbx_description
1 polymer ?
#
loop_
_entity_poly.entity_id
_entity_poly.type
_entity_poly.pdbx_seq_one_letter_code
_entity_poly.pdbx_strand_id
1 'polypeptide(L)'
;MARKCAVTGKGTMFGNSVSHSHLKTRRIWKVNIVKKNIFLEDENRWVTVKLSTRALRTLRNKGIKAAIKDNGGSLDILAPKKRVGRDFSKKQKSSTKA
;
A
#
# COMPACT_ATOMS: atom_id res chain seq x y z
N MET A 1 -15.24 -1.92 3.12
CA MET A 1 -13.79 -1.96 3.45
C MET A 1 -13.35 -0.62 4.01
N ALA A 2 -12.67 -0.60 5.16
CA ALA A 2 -12.09 0.62 5.72
C ALA A 2 -11.02 1.22 4.78
N ARG A 3 -11.02 2.55 4.59
CA ARG A 3 -9.93 3.27 3.90
C ARG A 3 -8.71 3.35 4.81
N LYS A 4 -7.94 2.26 4.88
CA LYS A 4 -6.64 2.20 5.56
C LYS A 4 -5.55 1.88 4.55
N CYS A 5 -4.41 2.56 4.68
CA CYS A 5 -3.21 2.21 3.94
C CYS A 5 -2.55 0.98 4.57
N ALA A 6 -2.21 -0.03 3.75
CA ALA A 6 -1.58 -1.25 4.25
C ALA A 6 -0.19 -1.02 4.87
N VAL A 7 0.65 -0.19 4.24
CA VAL A 7 2.04 0.02 4.69
C VAL A 7 2.17 0.99 5.86
N THR A 8 1.35 2.05 5.88
CA THR A 8 1.49 3.13 6.88
C THR A 8 0.41 3.10 7.95
N GLY A 9 -0.57 2.20 7.86
CA GLY A 9 -1.72 2.13 8.77
C GLY A 9 -2.67 3.33 8.73
N LYS A 10 -2.32 4.40 7.99
CA LYS A 10 -3.08 5.67 7.95
C LYS A 10 -4.51 5.42 7.53
N GLY A 11 -5.44 5.81 8.41
CA GLY A 11 -6.87 5.71 8.22
C GLY A 11 -7.53 7.06 8.02
N THR A 12 -8.84 7.01 7.79
CA THR A 12 -9.73 8.18 7.80
C THR A 12 -9.61 8.93 9.13
N MET A 13 -9.58 10.26 9.05
CA MET A 13 -9.59 11.15 10.21
C MET A 13 -10.93 11.90 10.31
N PHE A 14 -11.38 12.17 11.53
CA PHE A 14 -12.62 12.90 11.80
C PHE A 14 -12.31 14.29 12.37
N GLY A 15 -13.17 15.27 12.07
CA GLY A 15 -13.16 16.58 12.72
C GLY A 15 -14.19 17.51 12.11
N ASN A 16 -13.93 18.82 12.12
CA ASN A 16 -14.93 19.83 11.76
C ASN A 16 -14.48 20.70 10.58
N SER A 17 -15.43 21.09 9.74
CA SER A 17 -15.29 22.26 8.88
C SER A 17 -15.75 23.47 9.68
N VAL A 18 -14.95 24.54 9.69
CA VAL A 18 -15.23 25.77 10.43
C VAL A 18 -15.47 26.88 9.41
N SER A 19 -16.63 27.55 9.49
CA SER A 19 -16.93 28.73 8.65
C SER A 19 -16.24 29.98 9.21
N HIS A 20 -16.30 31.08 8.44
CA HIS A 20 -15.85 32.39 8.91
C HIS A 20 -16.58 32.84 10.20
N SER A 21 -17.86 32.47 10.33
CA SER A 21 -18.68 32.66 11.54
C SER A 21 -18.47 31.59 12.63
N HIS A 22 -17.43 30.76 12.53
CA HIS A 22 -17.12 29.66 13.45
C HIS A 22 -18.20 28.58 13.61
N LEU A 23 -19.10 28.44 12.64
CA LEU A 23 -20.04 27.31 12.61
C LEU A 23 -19.28 26.03 12.31
N LYS A 24 -19.41 25.05 13.21
CA LYS A 24 -18.68 23.77 13.15
C LYS A 24 -19.58 22.68 12.57
N THR A 25 -19.29 22.22 11.37
CA THR A 25 -19.96 21.07 10.75
C THR A 25 -19.06 19.85 10.75
N ARG A 26 -19.59 18.66 11.05
CA ARG A 26 -18.80 17.42 11.07
C ARG A 26 -18.32 17.08 9.66
N ARG A 27 -17.03 16.77 9.51
CA ARG A 27 -16.43 16.31 8.25
C ARG A 27 -15.50 15.12 8.45
N ILE A 28 -15.27 14.42 7.36
CA ILE A 28 -14.46 13.20 7.31
C ILE A 28 -13.31 13.41 6.32
N TRP A 29 -12.06 13.42 6.80
CA TRP A 29 -10.87 13.44 5.94
C TRP A 29 -10.48 12.02 5.53
N LYS A 30 -10.80 11.69 4.28
CA LYS A 30 -10.45 10.41 3.67
C LYS A 30 -8.99 10.44 3.22
N VAL A 31 -8.27 9.34 3.44
CA VAL A 31 -6.92 9.14 2.88
C VAL A 31 -7.02 8.94 1.37
N ASN A 32 -6.11 9.55 0.61
CA ASN A 32 -5.94 9.30 -0.82
C ASN A 32 -5.28 7.93 -1.03
N ILE A 33 -6.09 6.91 -1.33
CA ILE A 33 -5.67 5.52 -1.48
C ILE A 33 -5.76 5.13 -2.95
N VAL A 34 -4.69 4.54 -3.46
CA VAL A 34 -4.56 4.02 -4.83
C VAL A 34 -4.26 2.53 -4.75
N LYS A 35 -4.90 1.74 -5.63
CA LYS A 35 -4.54 0.32 -5.83
C LYS A 35 -3.34 0.26 -6.77
N LYS A 36 -2.24 -0.34 -6.33
CA LYS A 36 -1.02 -0.53 -7.14
C LYS A 36 -0.42 -1.91 -6.90
N ASN A 37 0.30 -2.39 -7.89
CA ASN A 37 1.04 -3.65 -7.81
C ASN A 37 2.47 -3.32 -7.41
N ILE A 38 2.96 -4.01 -6.38
CA ILE A 38 4.34 -3.91 -5.90
C ILE A 38 5.00 -5.25 -6.17
N PHE A 39 6.26 -5.22 -6.60
CA PHE A 39 7.06 -6.42 -6.77
C PHE A 39 7.84 -6.70 -5.47
N LEU A 40 7.69 -7.90 -4.90
CA LEU A 40 8.47 -8.35 -3.76
C LEU A 40 9.63 -9.22 -4.26
N GLU A 41 10.85 -8.78 -3.95
CA GLU A 41 12.08 -9.48 -4.34
C GLU A 41 12.23 -10.82 -3.60
N ASP A 42 11.82 -10.90 -2.34
CA ASP A 42 12.01 -12.09 -1.49
C ASP A 42 11.18 -13.29 -1.94
N GLU A 43 9.96 -13.02 -2.43
CA GLU A 43 9.01 -14.05 -2.85
C GLU A 43 8.87 -14.11 -4.39
N ASN A 44 9.64 -13.28 -5.11
CA ASN A 44 9.64 -13.13 -6.57
C ASN A 44 8.22 -13.06 -7.18
N ARG A 45 7.36 -12.23 -6.61
CA ARG A 45 5.94 -12.12 -6.99
C ARG A 45 5.42 -10.69 -6.98
N TRP A 46 4.36 -10.46 -7.75
CA TRP A 46 3.59 -9.22 -7.70
C TRP A 46 2.47 -9.31 -6.67
N VAL A 47 2.34 -8.29 -5.83
CA VAL A 47 1.24 -8.16 -4.86
C VAL A 47 0.46 -6.88 -5.11
N THR A 48 -0.87 -7.01 -5.17
CA THR A 48 -1.79 -5.87 -5.32
C THR A 48 -2.11 -5.28 -3.95
N VAL A 49 -1.75 -4.03 -3.72
CA VAL A 49 -1.86 -3.37 -2.41
C VAL A 49 -2.63 -2.06 -2.54
N LYS A 50 -3.44 -1.75 -1.50
CA LYS A 50 -4.02 -0.43 -1.32
C LYS A 50 -3.06 0.46 -0.55
N LEU A 51 -2.46 1.41 -1.25
CA LEU A 51 -1.45 2.31 -0.71
C LEU A 51 -1.92 3.76 -0.69
N SER A 52 -1.45 4.53 0.29
CA SER A 52 -1.55 5.97 0.22
C SER A 52 -0.52 6.53 -0.76
N THR A 53 -0.78 7.68 -1.35
CA THR A 53 0.18 8.35 -2.25
C THR A 53 1.49 8.74 -1.55
N ARG A 54 1.43 9.10 -0.27
CA ARG A 54 2.63 9.33 0.56
C ARG A 54 3.44 8.05 0.76
N ALA A 55 2.77 6.90 0.94
CA ALA A 55 3.44 5.61 1.02
C ALA A 55 4.12 5.24 -0.31
N LEU A 56 3.47 5.49 -1.46
CA LEU A 56 4.09 5.28 -2.78
C LEU A 56 5.38 6.08 -2.96
N ARG A 57 5.38 7.36 -2.55
CA ARG A 57 6.60 8.19 -2.58
C ARG A 57 7.71 7.62 -1.69
N THR A 58 7.34 7.12 -0.51
CA THR A 58 8.31 6.55 0.44
C THR A 58 8.92 5.25 -0.09
N LEU A 59 8.09 4.38 -0.67
CA LEU A 59 8.53 3.12 -1.30
C LEU A 59 9.49 3.36 -2.45
N ARG A 60 9.23 4.38 -3.28
CA ARG A 60 10.11 4.74 -4.40
C ARG A 60 11.49 5.22 -3.92
N ASN A 61 11.55 5.97 -2.82
CA ASN A 61 12.79 6.60 -2.37
C ASN A 61 13.66 5.70 -1.48
N LYS A 62 13.05 4.93 -0.58
CA LYS A 62 13.78 4.10 0.40
C LYS A 62 13.88 2.63 0.01
N GLY A 63 13.11 2.19 -0.97
CA GLY A 63 12.90 0.77 -1.25
C GLY A 63 11.89 0.13 -0.29
N ILE A 64 11.43 -1.07 -0.64
CA ILE A 64 10.28 -1.73 0.02
C ILE A 64 10.63 -2.17 1.44
N LYS A 65 11.80 -2.77 1.65
CA LYS A 65 12.24 -3.31 2.96
C LYS A 65 12.41 -2.22 4.01
N ALA A 66 13.09 -1.14 3.67
CA ALA A 66 13.30 -0.01 4.58
C ALA A 66 11.99 0.72 4.91
N ALA A 67 11.13 0.93 3.91
CA ALA A 67 9.84 1.59 4.12
C ALA A 67 8.90 0.77 5.05
N ILE A 68 8.97 -0.56 5.01
CA ILE A 68 8.16 -1.41 5.89
C ILE A 68 8.70 -1.39 7.32
N LYS A 69 10.03 -1.45 7.49
CA LYS A 69 10.70 -1.35 8.79
C LYS A 69 10.39 -0.04 9.52
N ASP A 70 10.41 1.09 8.81
CA ASP A 70 10.14 2.42 9.38
C ASP A 70 8.69 2.59 9.89
N ASN A 71 7.74 1.86 9.31
CA ASN A 71 6.32 1.97 9.66
C ASN A 71 5.86 0.87 10.63
N GLY A 72 6.79 0.07 11.18
CA GLY A 72 6.50 -0.96 12.17
C GLY A 72 5.62 -2.10 11.67
N GLY A 73 5.53 -2.28 10.34
CA GLY A 73 4.75 -3.35 9.73
C GLY A 73 5.59 -4.60 9.50
N SER A 74 4.99 -5.79 9.65
CA SER A 74 5.57 -7.02 9.11
C SER A 74 5.22 -7.18 7.62
N LEU A 75 6.07 -7.88 6.86
CA LEU A 75 5.81 -8.25 5.47
C LEU A 75 4.50 -9.04 5.29
N ASP A 76 3.99 -9.64 6.38
CA ASP A 76 2.71 -10.35 6.42
C ASP A 76 1.49 -9.47 6.15
N ILE A 77 1.59 -8.14 6.36
CA ILE A 77 0.51 -7.18 6.08
C ILE A 77 0.22 -7.07 4.58
N LEU A 78 1.20 -7.43 3.73
CA LEU A 78 1.08 -7.43 2.28
C LEU A 78 0.52 -8.77 1.74
N ALA A 79 0.39 -9.81 2.56
CA ALA A 79 0.01 -11.14 2.11
C ALA A 79 -1.52 -11.33 2.05
N PRO A 80 -2.12 -11.58 0.87
CA PRO A 80 -3.43 -12.23 0.82
C PRO A 80 -3.29 -13.70 1.24
N LYS A 81 -4.03 -14.12 2.27
CA LYS A 81 -3.95 -15.46 2.88
C LYS A 81 -4.25 -16.66 1.96
N LYS A 82 -4.73 -16.49 0.72
CA LYS A 82 -4.74 -17.54 -0.34
C LYS A 82 -5.28 -16.99 -1.67
N ARG A 83 -4.68 -17.50 -2.76
CA ARG A 83 -4.93 -17.26 -4.20
C ARG A 83 -4.58 -15.86 -4.71
N VAL A 84 -3.55 -15.76 -5.57
CA VAL A 84 -3.68 -15.63 -7.05
C VAL A 84 -2.27 -15.61 -7.65
N GLY A 85 -2.04 -16.53 -8.59
CA GLY A 85 -0.79 -16.68 -9.32
C GLY A 85 -0.52 -15.55 -10.31
N ARG A 86 0.70 -15.01 -10.23
CA ARG A 86 1.46 -14.49 -11.35
C ARG A 86 2.93 -14.64 -10.97
N ASP A 87 3.35 -15.89 -10.83
CA ASP A 87 4.70 -16.27 -10.41
C ASP A 87 5.67 -15.92 -11.55
N PHE A 88 6.69 -15.10 -11.26
CA PHE A 88 7.73 -14.77 -12.25
C PHE A 88 8.51 -16.01 -12.72
N SER A 89 8.55 -17.08 -11.90
CA SER A 89 9.36 -18.28 -12.15
C SER A 89 9.01 -19.01 -13.44
N LYS A 90 7.76 -18.93 -13.92
CA LYS A 90 7.35 -19.58 -15.18
C LYS A 90 7.85 -18.86 -16.44
N LYS A 91 8.27 -17.59 -16.34
CA LYS A 91 8.70 -16.80 -17.51
C LYS A 91 10.21 -16.88 -17.79
N GLN A 92 11.03 -17.23 -16.80
CA GLN A 92 12.49 -17.41 -16.98
C GLN A 92 12.85 -18.76 -17.63
N LYS A 93 12.00 -19.79 -17.50
CA LYS A 93 12.24 -21.11 -18.13
C LYS A 93 11.99 -21.13 -19.65
N SER A 94 11.39 -20.09 -20.24
CA SER A 94 11.13 -20.00 -21.68
C SER A 94 12.18 -19.19 -22.45
N SER A 95 13.10 -18.50 -21.77
CA SER A 95 14.16 -17.69 -22.41
C SER A 95 15.50 -18.43 -22.52
N THR A 96 15.59 -19.68 -22.07
CA THR A 96 16.81 -20.52 -22.13
C THR A 96 16.62 -21.77 -23.01
N LYS A 97 15.79 -21.65 -24.05
CA LYS A 97 15.66 -22.63 -25.14
C LYS A 97 15.75 -21.90 -26.49
N ALA A 98 16.98 -21.57 -26.86
CA ALA A 98 17.54 -21.40 -28.20
C ALA A 98 18.90 -20.70 -28.04
#